data_AF-A0A3C1F404-F1
#
_entry.id   AF-A0A3C1F404-F1
#
_cell.length_a   1.000
_cell.length_b   1.000
_cell.length_c   1.000
_cell.angle_alpha   90.00
_cell.angle_beta   90.00
_cell.angle_gamma   90.00
#
_symmetry.space_group_name_H-M   'P 1'
#
loop_
_entity.id
_entity.type
_entity.pdbx_description
1 polymer ?
#
loop_
_entity_poly.entity_id
_entity_poly.type
_entity_poly.pdbx_seq_one_letter_code
_entity_poly.pdbx_strand_id
1 'polypeptide(L)'
;YKEITTYPGTNKKIPGGLKRVNVRVDVFKDDLERRLGYEPDDPQAMSYNSDIDEAFAKHYTGETKDAHGDWQHSKKSQRIDYWDCDVYALAHREMIKLRIPRKEKRVQPAAPKVAAQAGQLPSWFKNRR
;
A
#
# COMPACT_ATOMS: atom_id res chain seq x y z
N TYR A 1 -5.37 -1.75 -11.97
CA TYR A 1 -4.01 -2.29 -11.77
C TYR A 1 -3.51 -2.86 -13.09
N LYS A 2 -2.35 -2.41 -13.60
CA LYS A 2 -1.72 -2.99 -14.80
C LYS A 2 -0.51 -3.80 -14.37
N GLU A 3 -0.36 -5.02 -14.87
CA GLU A 3 0.75 -5.88 -14.48
C GLU A 3 2.04 -5.50 -15.21
N ILE A 4 3.14 -5.41 -14.46
CA ILE A 4 4.49 -5.15 -14.96
C ILE A 4 5.33 -6.38 -14.60
N THR A 5 5.59 -7.21 -15.60
CA THR A 5 6.25 -8.50 -15.44
C THR A 5 7.76 -8.43 -15.67
N THR A 6 8.24 -7.46 -16.46
CA THR A 6 9.65 -7.30 -16.81
C THR A 6 10.16 -5.89 -16.53
N TYR A 7 11.48 -5.76 -16.30
CA TYR A 7 12.11 -4.45 -16.12
C TYR A 7 12.00 -3.63 -17.42
N PRO A 8 11.77 -2.31 -17.32
CA PRO A 8 11.69 -1.45 -18.50
C PRO A 8 12.93 -1.59 -19.40
N GLY A 9 12.73 -1.74 -20.70
CA GLY A 9 13.82 -1.88 -21.67
C GLY A 9 14.55 -3.22 -21.64
N THR A 10 14.09 -4.20 -20.85
CA THR A 10 14.69 -5.55 -20.82
C THR A 10 13.62 -6.64 -20.77
N ASN A 11 14.03 -7.88 -21.06
CA ASN A 11 13.19 -9.07 -20.86
C ASN A 11 13.39 -9.73 -19.49
N LYS A 12 14.13 -9.10 -18.57
CA LYS A 12 14.39 -9.65 -17.25
C LYS A 12 13.11 -9.56 -16.41
N LYS A 13 12.64 -10.67 -15.86
CA LYS A 13 11.45 -10.69 -14.99
C LYS A 13 11.72 -9.97 -13.69
N ILE A 14 10.72 -9.22 -13.20
CA ILE A 14 10.78 -8.56 -11.89
C ILE A 14 10.42 -9.60 -10.82
N PRO A 15 11.32 -9.90 -9.87
CA PRO A 15 11.02 -10.80 -8.76
C PRO A 15 9.83 -10.28 -7.94
N GLY A 16 8.88 -11.14 -7.62
CA GLY A 16 7.69 -10.78 -6.83
C GLY A 16 6.52 -10.19 -7.64
N GLY A 17 6.75 -9.79 -8.89
CA GLY A 17 5.72 -9.22 -9.77
C GLY A 17 5.26 -7.84 -9.32
N LEU A 18 5.29 -6.85 -10.21
CA LEU A 18 4.88 -5.48 -9.88
C LEU A 18 3.52 -5.18 -10.52
N LYS A 19 2.61 -4.56 -9.76
CA LYS A 19 1.33 -4.08 -10.28
C LYS A 19 1.32 -2.56 -10.23
N ARG A 20 1.22 -1.91 -11.38
CA ARG A 20 1.02 -0.47 -11.47
C ARG A 20 -0.39 -0.10 -11.03
N VAL A 21 -0.46 0.83 -10.10
CA VAL A 21 -1.70 1.48 -9.66
C VAL A 21 -1.73 2.88 -10.26
N ASN A 22 -2.87 3.29 -10.79
CA ASN A 22 -3.10 4.70 -11.11
C ASN A 22 -3.90 5.28 -9.96
N VAL A 23 -3.37 6.33 -9.34
CA VAL A 23 -3.93 6.96 -8.14
C VAL A 23 -4.20 8.41 -8.49
N ARG A 24 -5.40 8.89 -8.18
CA ARG A 24 -5.68 10.33 -8.21
C ARG A 24 -5.03 10.94 -6.98
N VAL A 25 -4.12 11.88 -7.20
CA VAL A 25 -3.22 12.38 -6.15
C VAL A 25 -3.61 13.74 -5.57
N ASP A 26 -4.57 14.44 -6.16
CA ASP A 26 -4.95 15.82 -5.78
C ASP A 26 -5.20 15.97 -4.27
N VAL A 27 -5.97 15.04 -3.69
CA VAL A 27 -6.27 15.04 -2.25
C VAL A 27 -5.03 14.83 -1.36
N PHE A 28 -4.00 14.15 -1.87
CA PHE A 28 -2.74 13.94 -1.15
C PHE A 28 -1.78 15.11 -1.33
N LYS A 29 -1.86 15.82 -2.46
CA LYS A 29 -1.18 17.10 -2.66
C LYS A 29 -1.72 18.16 -1.70
N ASP A 30 -3.05 18.21 -1.53
CA ASP A 30 -3.69 19.08 -0.53
C ASP A 30 -3.30 18.69 0.92
N ASP A 31 -3.23 17.39 1.24
CA ASP A 31 -2.75 16.91 2.55
C ASP A 31 -1.29 17.32 2.79
N LEU A 32 -0.43 17.21 1.77
CA LEU A 32 0.98 17.60 1.87
C LEU A 32 1.12 19.12 2.07
N GLU A 33 0.46 19.93 1.24
CA GLU A 33 0.45 21.40 1.35
C GLU A 33 0.07 21.84 2.78
N ARG A 34 -1.00 21.27 3.33
CA ARG A 34 -1.44 21.57 4.70
C ARG A 34 -0.39 21.19 5.74
N ARG A 35 0.25 20.02 5.60
CA ARG A 35 1.28 19.54 6.55
C ARG A 35 2.54 20.37 6.54
N LEU A 36 2.91 20.93 5.39
CA LEU A 36 4.03 21.85 5.27
C LEU A 36 3.77 23.18 5.98
N GLY A 37 2.50 23.55 6.16
CA GLY A 37 2.08 24.74 6.91
C GLY A 37 1.98 24.53 8.42
N TYR A 38 2.30 23.34 8.94
CA TYR A 38 2.27 23.07 10.36
C TYR A 38 3.55 23.48 11.06
N GLU A 39 3.41 23.86 12.33
CA GLU A 39 4.56 24.14 13.19
C GLU A 39 5.43 22.87 13.30
N PRO A 40 6.76 22.99 13.31
CA PRO A 40 7.67 21.84 13.34
C PRO A 40 7.43 20.89 14.51
N ASP A 41 6.92 21.40 15.63
CA ASP A 41 6.64 20.63 16.85
C ASP A 41 5.25 19.94 16.82
N ASP A 42 4.42 20.20 15.80
CA ASP A 42 3.12 19.53 15.65
C ASP A 42 3.32 18.06 15.25
N PRO A 43 2.68 17.09 15.94
CA PRO A 43 2.75 15.68 15.58
C PRO A 43 2.33 15.33 14.14
N GLN A 44 1.61 16.22 13.45
CA GLN A 44 1.19 16.06 12.06
C GLN A 44 2.15 16.67 11.05
N ALA A 45 3.14 17.46 11.49
CA ALA A 45 4.14 18.10 10.64
C ALA A 45 5.04 17.07 9.95
N MET A 46 5.63 17.47 8.84
CA MET A 46 6.62 16.65 8.13
C MET A 46 7.96 16.74 8.88
N SER A 47 8.50 15.58 9.27
CA SER A 47 9.85 15.51 9.83
C SER A 47 10.87 15.36 8.71
N TYR A 48 11.83 16.28 8.65
CA TYR A 48 12.95 16.21 7.72
C TYR A 48 14.25 15.92 8.46
N ASN A 49 15.23 15.37 7.74
CA ASN A 49 16.59 15.28 8.24
C ASN A 49 17.20 16.69 8.35
N SER A 50 18.18 16.90 9.23
CA SER A 50 18.87 18.19 9.40
C SER A 50 19.60 18.67 8.14
N ASP A 51 19.97 17.74 7.26
CA ASP A 51 20.87 18.00 6.13
C ASP A 51 20.11 18.34 4.82
N ILE A 52 18.88 18.85 4.93
CA ILE A 52 18.13 19.35 3.77
C ILE A 52 18.71 20.69 3.30
N ASP A 53 18.94 20.80 2.00
CA ASP A 53 19.46 22.00 1.36
C ASP A 53 18.38 22.80 0.64
N GLU A 54 18.74 23.97 0.13
CA GLU A 54 17.84 24.81 -0.66
C GLU A 54 17.38 24.09 -1.95
N ALA A 55 18.23 23.21 -2.50
CA ALA A 55 17.87 22.43 -3.68
C ALA A 55 16.69 21.50 -3.39
N PHE A 56 16.68 20.82 -2.24
CA PHE A 56 15.55 20.03 -1.76
C PHE A 56 14.30 20.89 -1.61
N ALA A 57 14.38 22.03 -0.91
CA ALA A 57 13.24 22.92 -0.68
C ALA A 57 12.61 23.43 -1.99
N LYS A 58 13.42 23.66 -3.03
CA LYS A 58 12.91 24.09 -4.36
C LYS A 58 11.95 23.09 -4.97
N HIS A 59 12.05 21.79 -4.68
CA HIS A 59 11.12 20.80 -5.23
C HIS A 59 9.67 21.04 -4.76
N TYR A 60 9.49 21.57 -3.55
CA TYR A 60 8.17 21.83 -2.96
C TYR A 60 7.49 23.12 -3.46
N THR A 61 8.19 23.89 -4.30
CA THR A 61 7.67 25.15 -4.89
C THR A 61 7.38 25.03 -6.38
N GLY A 62 7.53 23.83 -6.95
CA GLY A 62 7.41 23.61 -8.39
C GLY A 62 5.99 23.37 -8.88
N GLU A 63 5.03 23.20 -7.97
CA GLU A 63 3.61 23.11 -8.29
C GLU A 63 2.81 24.17 -7.54
N THR A 64 1.75 24.66 -8.18
CA THR A 64 0.82 25.65 -7.63
C THR A 64 -0.60 25.33 -8.10
N LYS A 65 -1.61 25.70 -7.32
CA LYS A 65 -3.01 25.63 -7.76
C LYS A 65 -3.31 26.71 -8.79
N ASP A 66 -4.06 26.35 -9.82
CA ASP A 66 -4.62 27.30 -10.77
C ASP A 66 -5.90 27.96 -10.22
N ALA A 67 -6.58 28.77 -11.05
CA ALA A 67 -7.82 29.45 -10.66
C ALA A 67 -9.00 28.49 -10.39
N HIS A 68 -8.91 27.25 -10.88
CA HIS A 68 -9.92 26.20 -10.69
C HIS A 68 -9.58 25.28 -9.51
N GLY A 69 -8.41 25.45 -8.91
CA GLY A 69 -7.92 24.62 -7.80
C GLY A 69 -7.16 23.38 -8.26
N ASP A 70 -6.87 23.24 -9.56
CA ASP A 70 -6.11 22.12 -10.10
C ASP A 70 -4.61 22.36 -9.93
N TRP A 71 -3.89 21.33 -9.52
CA TRP A 71 -2.44 21.38 -9.34
C TRP A 71 -1.74 21.43 -10.70
N GLN A 72 -1.03 22.52 -10.96
CA GLN A 72 -0.23 22.71 -12.17
C GLN A 72 1.24 22.92 -11.85
N HIS A 73 2.09 22.35 -12.70
CA HIS A 73 3.52 22.53 -12.61
C HIS A 73 3.90 23.95 -13.06
N SER A 74 4.47 24.75 -12.15
CA SER A 74 4.65 26.20 -12.34
C SER A 74 5.70 26.54 -13.39
N LYS A 75 6.79 25.74 -13.49
CA LYS A 75 7.90 25.98 -14.43
C LYS A 75 8.42 24.67 -15.01
N LYS A 76 8.18 24.39 -16.30
CA LYS A 76 8.54 23.11 -16.95
C LYS A 76 9.96 22.57 -16.70
N SER A 77 10.95 23.42 -16.39
CA SER A 77 12.33 23.01 -16.12
C SER A 77 12.63 22.69 -14.65
N GLN A 78 11.69 22.97 -13.74
CA GLN A 78 11.88 22.76 -12.30
C GLN A 78 11.66 21.29 -11.96
N ARG A 79 12.57 20.73 -11.16
CA ARG A 79 12.44 19.37 -10.64
C ARG A 79 11.45 19.37 -9.47
N ILE A 80 10.59 18.36 -9.41
CA ILE A 80 9.59 18.17 -8.35
C ILE A 80 9.60 16.76 -7.77
N ASP A 81 10.68 15.99 -7.98
CA ASP A 81 10.65 14.56 -7.65
C ASP A 81 10.42 14.29 -6.16
N TYR A 82 11.01 15.09 -5.26
CA TYR A 82 10.77 14.98 -3.82
C TYR A 82 9.33 15.30 -3.42
N TRP A 83 8.72 16.31 -4.05
CA TRP A 83 7.29 16.60 -3.90
C TRP A 83 6.45 15.39 -4.30
N ASP A 84 6.70 14.81 -5.48
CA ASP A 84 5.98 13.62 -5.95
C ASP A 84 6.19 12.42 -5.03
N CYS A 85 7.41 12.18 -4.56
CA CYS A 85 7.73 11.10 -3.62
C CYS A 85 6.92 11.21 -2.33
N ASP A 86 6.84 12.40 -1.73
CA ASP A 86 6.10 12.63 -0.49
C ASP A 86 4.58 12.50 -0.70
N VAL A 87 4.05 13.03 -1.80
CA VAL A 87 2.65 12.85 -2.20
C VAL A 87 2.30 11.36 -2.30
N TYR A 88 3.16 10.56 -2.94
CA TYR A 88 2.96 9.12 -3.04
C TYR A 88 3.17 8.38 -1.72
N ALA A 89 4.04 8.87 -0.84
CA ALA A 89 4.20 8.33 0.51
C ALA A 89 2.90 8.53 1.33
N LEU A 90 2.27 9.69 1.23
CA LEU A 90 0.96 9.97 1.85
C LEU A 90 -0.14 9.07 1.26
N ALA A 91 -0.18 8.93 -0.07
CA ALA A 91 -1.11 8.02 -0.73
C ALA A 91 -0.92 6.58 -0.25
N HIS A 92 0.33 6.12 -0.15
CA HIS A 92 0.66 4.78 0.31
C HIS A 92 0.25 4.54 1.77
N ARG A 93 0.46 5.53 2.65
CA ARG A 93 0.00 5.48 4.04
C ARG A 93 -1.49 5.21 4.12
N GLU A 94 -2.31 5.91 3.34
CA GLU A 94 -3.76 5.68 3.34
C GLU A 94 -4.14 4.31 2.79
N MET A 95 -3.44 3.83 1.75
CA MET A 95 -3.66 2.48 1.24
C MET A 95 -3.35 1.39 2.28
N ILE A 96 -2.32 1.57 3.10
CA ILE A 96 -1.98 0.63 4.18
C ILE A 96 -3.10 0.59 5.22
N LYS A 97 -3.66 1.74 5.63
CA LYS A 97 -4.75 1.80 6.62
C LYS A 97 -6.01 1.09 6.14
N LEU A 98 -6.30 1.14 4.84
CA LEU A 98 -7.44 0.47 4.22
C LEU A 98 -7.21 -1.04 4.02
N ARG A 99 -5.99 -1.55 4.27
CA ARG A 99 -5.67 -2.96 4.08
C ARG A 99 -6.29 -3.81 5.19
N ILE A 100 -7.43 -4.41 4.88
CA ILE A 100 -8.05 -5.42 5.75
C ILE A 100 -7.10 -6.62 5.87
N PRO A 101 -6.70 -7.03 7.08
CA PRO A 101 -5.88 -8.22 7.26
C PRO A 101 -6.60 -9.44 6.70
N ARG A 102 -5.92 -10.22 5.86
CA ARG A 102 -6.45 -11.50 5.42
C ARG A 102 -6.55 -12.40 6.65
N LYS A 103 -7.77 -12.80 7.04
CA LYS A 103 -7.93 -13.83 8.08
C LYS A 103 -7.13 -15.06 7.65
N GLU A 104 -6.18 -15.47 8.48
CA GLU A 104 -5.50 -16.74 8.29
C GLU A 104 -6.58 -17.83 8.23
N LYS A 105 -6.57 -18.64 7.16
CA LYS A 105 -7.36 -19.86 7.17
C LYS A 105 -6.78 -20.70 8.28
N ARG A 106 -7.48 -20.76 9.41
CA ARG A 106 -7.21 -21.74 10.47
C ARG A 106 -7.17 -23.09 9.77
N VAL A 107 -5.98 -23.69 9.68
CA VAL A 107 -5.85 -25.06 9.21
C VAL A 107 -6.59 -25.87 10.25
N GLN A 108 -7.84 -26.26 9.93
CA GLN A 108 -8.54 -27.20 10.78
C GLN A 108 -7.66 -28.46 10.75
N PRO A 109 -7.15 -28.92 11.90
CA PRO A 109 -6.43 -30.18 11.92
C PRO A 109 -7.35 -31.20 11.28
N ALA A 110 -6.82 -31.93 10.29
CA ALA A 110 -7.58 -32.95 9.60
C ALA A 110 -8.23 -33.82 10.67
N ALA A 111 -9.57 -33.88 10.67
CA ALA A 111 -10.29 -34.76 11.57
C ALA A 111 -9.64 -36.15 11.44
N PRO A 112 -9.28 -36.82 12.55
CA PRO A 112 -8.69 -38.14 12.47
C PRO A 112 -9.61 -38.97 11.59
N LYS A 113 -9.04 -39.59 10.56
CA LYS A 113 -9.76 -40.56 9.72
C LYS A 113 -10.16 -41.69 10.65
N VAL A 114 -11.33 -41.59 11.28
CA VAL A 114 -11.97 -42.71 11.92
C VAL A 114 -12.28 -43.63 10.76
N ALA A 115 -11.45 -44.67 10.59
CA ALA A 115 -11.75 -45.75 9.69
C ALA A 115 -13.19 -46.18 10.02
N ALA A 116 -14.10 -46.04 9.06
CA ALA A 116 -15.43 -46.57 9.19
C ALA A 116 -15.27 -48.08 9.37
N GLN A 117 -15.23 -48.53 10.63
CA GLN A 117 -15.39 -49.93 10.95
C GLN A 117 -16.81 -50.25 10.51
N ALA A 118 -16.92 -50.87 9.34
CA ALA A 118 -18.15 -51.49 8.87
C ALA A 118 -18.74 -52.27 10.04
N GLY A 119 -19.96 -51.91 10.44
CA GLY A 119 -20.57 -52.32 11.70
C GLY A 119 -20.56 -53.83 11.89
N GLN A 120 -19.56 -54.33 12.63
CA GLN A 120 -19.68 -55.62 13.28
C GLN A 120 -20.46 -55.40 14.56
N LEU A 121 -21.69 -55.91 14.57
CA LEU A 121 -22.51 -55.97 15.77
C LEU A 121 -21.74 -56.67 16.89
N PRO A 122 -21.79 -56.15 18.13
CA PRO A 122 -21.14 -56.77 19.28
C PRO A 122 -21.57 -58.22 19.48
N SER A 123 -20.66 -59.07 20.00
CA SER A 123 -20.89 -60.51 20.18
C SER A 123 -22.12 -60.86 21.01
N TRP A 124 -22.52 -59.99 21.96
CA TRP A 124 -23.70 -60.18 22.79
C TRP A 124 -25.04 -60.03 22.05
N PHE A 125 -25.05 -59.42 20.85
CA PHE A 125 -26.24 -59.29 20.00
C PHE A 125 -26.59 -60.62 19.28
N LYS A 126 -25.67 -61.59 19.22
CA LYS A 126 -25.85 -62.86 18.50
C LYS A 126 -26.51 -63.98 19.33
N ASN A 127 -26.65 -63.80 20.64
CA ASN A 127 -27.11 -64.85 21.57
C ASN A 127 -28.52 -64.62 22.14
N ARG A 128 -29.37 -63.82 21.48
CA ARG A 128 -30.79 -63.75 21.83
C ARG A 128 -31.59 -64.66 20.91
N ARG A 129 -31.75 -65.92 21.31
CA ARG A 129 -32.85 -66.81 20.89
C ARG A 129 -33.70 -67.09 22.11
#